data_AF-A0A924RWX1-F1
#
_entry.id   AF-A0A924RWX1-F1
#
_cell.length_a   1.000
_cell.length_b   1.000
_cell.length_c   1.000
_cell.angle_alpha   90.00
_cell.angle_beta   90.00
_cell.angle_gamma   90.00
#
_symmetry.space_group_name_H-M   'P 1'
#
loop_
_entity.id
_entity.type
_entity.pdbx_description
1 polymer ?
#
loop_
_entity_poly.entity_id
_entity_poly.type
_entity_poly.pdbx_seq_one_letter_code
_entity_poly.pdbx_strand_id
1 'polypeptide(L)'
;VPPILQSLGKIKNPWPNVDAHSGALLVHYGLVEYEFYTVLFAVSRSLGVLASLCWDRALGFALERPKSVTTEAVKLWIEGKDEIWD
;
A
#
# COMPACT_ATOMS: atom_id res chain seq x y z
N VAL A 1 4.82 22.71 10.00
CA VAL A 1 5.22 21.31 10.32
C VAL A 1 6.46 20.86 9.53
N PRO A 2 6.54 20.96 8.19
CA PRO A 2 7.68 20.41 7.43
C PRO A 2 9.07 20.93 7.85
N PRO A 3 9.29 22.25 8.11
CA PRO A 3 10.60 22.73 8.57
C PRO A 3 11.05 22.13 9.91
N ILE A 4 10.11 21.85 10.80
CA ILE A 4 10.37 21.22 12.11
C ILE A 4 10.77 19.75 11.91
N LEU A 5 10.10 19.04 11.00
CA LEU A 5 10.42 17.65 10.68
C LEU A 5 11.80 17.52 10.02
N GLN A 6 12.19 18.50 9.19
CA GLN A 6 13.52 18.55 8.58
C GLN A 6 14.62 18.78 9.64
N SER A 7 14.42 19.70 10.58
CA SER A 7 15.41 19.99 11.62
C SER A 7 15.66 18.83 12.58
N LEU A 8 14.69 17.91 12.72
CA LEU A 8 14.83 16.72 13.56
C LEU A 8 15.72 15.63 12.93
N GLY A 9 15.96 15.64 11.62
CA GLY A 9 16.83 14.69 10.91
C GLY A 9 16.38 13.22 10.89
N LYS A 10 15.24 12.88 11.52
CA LYS A 10 14.69 11.51 11.59
C LYS A 10 13.73 11.17 10.45
N ILE A 11 13.14 12.18 9.80
CA ILE A 11 12.07 12.00 8.81
C ILE A 11 12.68 12.09 7.41
N LYS A 12 12.55 11.03 6.62
CA LYS A 12 13.10 10.96 5.25
C LYS A 12 12.42 11.93 4.29
N ASN A 13 11.08 12.03 4.35
CA ASN A 13 10.30 12.95 3.53
C ASN A 13 9.29 13.71 4.44
N PRO A 14 9.45 15.03 4.64
CA PRO A 14 8.69 15.80 5.61
C PRO A 14 7.36 16.36 5.05
N TRP A 15 6.99 16.02 3.82
CA TRP A 15 5.82 16.57 3.13
C TRP A 15 4.55 15.75 3.41
N PRO A 16 3.39 16.42 3.48
CA PRO A 16 2.11 15.73 3.69
C PRO A 16 1.69 14.93 2.44
N ASN A 17 0.78 13.98 2.65
CA ASN A 17 0.10 13.24 1.58
C ASN A 17 -1.38 13.67 1.47
N VAL A 18 -2.13 13.02 0.57
CA VAL A 18 -3.55 13.33 0.32
C VAL A 18 -4.43 13.21 1.57
N ASP A 19 -4.11 12.27 2.47
CA ASP A 19 -4.89 11.98 3.68
C ASP A 19 -4.74 13.08 4.75
N ALA A 20 -3.70 13.91 4.65
CA ALA A 20 -3.52 15.05 5.55
C ALA A 20 -4.58 16.15 5.36
N HIS A 21 -5.33 16.15 4.25
CA HIS A 21 -6.27 17.22 3.93
C HIS A 21 -7.68 16.74 3.53
N SER A 22 -7.81 15.56 2.94
CA SER A 22 -9.10 15.05 2.44
C SER A 22 -10.21 15.06 3.51
N GLY A 23 -9.89 14.66 4.75
CA GLY A 23 -10.85 14.62 5.85
C GLY A 23 -11.43 16.00 6.25
N ALA A 24 -10.63 17.06 6.20
CA ALA A 24 -11.10 18.41 6.56
C ALA A 24 -12.17 18.92 5.59
N LEU A 25 -12.07 18.55 4.31
CA LEU A 25 -13.07 18.89 3.30
C LEU A 25 -14.37 18.11 3.54
N LEU A 26 -14.29 16.81 3.83
CA LEU A 26 -15.46 15.98 4.11
C LEU A 26 -16.26 16.52 5.31
N VAL A 27 -15.56 16.84 6.41
CA VAL A 27 -16.19 17.44 7.61
C VAL A 27 -16.81 18.80 7.30
N HIS A 28 -16.12 19.65 6.55
CA HIS A 28 -16.62 20.99 6.20
C HIS A 28 -17.96 20.93 5.45
N TYR A 29 -18.15 19.91 4.60
CA TYR A 29 -19.37 19.70 3.84
C TYR A 29 -20.37 18.74 4.51
N GLY A 30 -20.18 18.43 5.80
CA GLY A 30 -21.18 17.75 6.62
C GLY A 30 -21.09 16.22 6.66
N LEU A 31 -20.03 15.62 6.09
CA LEU A 31 -19.76 14.19 6.21
C LEU A 31 -18.82 13.98 7.41
N VAL A 32 -19.41 13.67 8.56
CA VAL A 32 -18.73 13.61 9.88
C VAL A 32 -18.55 12.18 10.39
N GLU A 33 -19.10 11.20 9.67
CA GLU A 33 -18.99 9.77 9.94
C GLU A 33 -17.62 9.26 9.48
N TYR A 34 -16.58 9.48 10.29
CA TYR A 34 -15.19 9.11 9.97
C TYR A 34 -15.03 7.63 9.56
N GLU A 35 -15.81 6.73 10.15
CA GLU A 35 -15.80 5.29 9.82
C GLU A 35 -16.25 5.02 8.37
N PHE A 36 -16.98 5.95 7.75
CA PHE A 36 -17.44 5.83 6.37
C PHE A 36 -16.40 6.28 5.33
N TYR A 37 -15.31 6.94 5.74
CA TYR A 37 -14.35 7.54 4.79
C TYR A 37 -13.68 6.49 3.89
N THR A 38 -13.42 5.29 4.42
CA THR A 38 -12.83 4.19 3.66
C THR A 38 -13.76 3.68 2.55
N VAL A 39 -15.08 3.86 2.68
CA VAL A 39 -16.04 3.52 1.62
C VAL A 39 -15.84 4.46 0.42
N LEU A 40 -15.71 5.77 0.66
CA LEU A 40 -15.42 6.75 -0.39
C LEU A 40 -14.07 6.46 -1.08
N PHE A 41 -13.07 6.08 -0.29
CA PHE A 41 -11.78 5.66 -0.82
C PHE A 41 -11.91 4.43 -1.73
N ALA A 42 -12.63 3.39 -1.30
CA ALA A 42 -12.85 2.18 -2.10
C ALA A 42 -13.57 2.47 -3.42
N VAL A 43 -14.62 3.32 -3.41
CA VAL A 43 -15.34 3.74 -4.62
C VAL A 43 -14.40 4.42 -5.60
N SER A 44 -13.59 5.38 -5.14
CA SER A 44 -12.58 6.06 -5.98
C SER A 44 -11.54 5.08 -6.52
N ARG A 45 -11.06 4.14 -5.69
CA ARG A 45 -10.02 3.19 -6.07
C ARG A 45 -10.49 2.14 -7.08
N SER A 46 -11.79 1.81 -7.09
CA SER A 46 -12.39 0.89 -8.05
C SER A 46 -12.08 1.26 -9.51
N LEU A 47 -12.06 2.56 -9.84
CA LEU A 47 -11.79 3.04 -11.19
C LEU A 47 -10.41 2.61 -11.72
N GLY A 48 -9.38 2.68 -10.87
CA GLY A 48 -8.02 2.30 -11.24
C GLY A 48 -7.82 0.79 -11.30
N VAL A 49 -8.24 0.07 -10.26
CA VAL A 49 -8.01 -1.39 -10.16
C VAL A 49 -8.81 -2.16 -11.21
N LEU A 50 -10.03 -1.73 -11.53
CA LEU A 50 -10.84 -2.39 -12.56
C LEU A 50 -10.34 -2.07 -13.97
N ALA A 51 -9.84 -0.84 -14.21
CA ALA A 51 -9.20 -0.52 -15.48
C ALA A 51 -7.92 -1.37 -15.71
N SER A 52 -7.10 -1.53 -14.67
CA SER A 52 -5.94 -2.44 -14.72
C SER A 52 -6.39 -3.88 -14.98
N LEU A 53 -7.43 -4.35 -14.29
CA LEU A 53 -7.95 -5.70 -14.45
C LEU A 53 -8.41 -5.99 -15.89
N CYS A 54 -9.06 -5.03 -16.56
CA CYS A 54 -9.40 -5.16 -17.98
C CYS A 54 -8.17 -5.41 -18.84
N TRP A 55 -7.07 -4.67 -18.61
CA TRP A 55 -5.82 -4.85 -19.33
C TRP A 55 -5.13 -6.17 -19.01
N ASP A 56 -5.14 -6.61 -17.75
CA ASP A 56 -4.57 -7.89 -17.36
C ASP A 56 -5.24 -9.06 -18.11
N ARG A 57 -6.54 -8.96 -18.40
CA ARG A 57 -7.28 -9.94 -19.22
C ARG A 57 -6.96 -9.80 -20.70
N ALA A 58 -6.93 -8.57 -21.21
CA ALA A 58 -6.59 -8.31 -22.61
C ALA A 58 -5.19 -8.81 -22.98
N LEU A 59 -4.22 -8.70 -22.06
CA LEU A 59 -2.84 -9.15 -22.24
C LEU A 59 -2.60 -10.61 -21.86
N GLY A 60 -3.62 -11.31 -21.33
CA GLY A 60 -3.51 -12.71 -20.96
C GLY A 60 -2.52 -13.00 -19.83
N PHE A 61 -2.40 -12.10 -18.84
CA PHE A 61 -1.51 -12.33 -17.70
C PHE A 61 -1.90 -13.60 -16.93
N ALA A 62 -0.89 -14.42 -16.63
CA ALA A 62 -1.01 -15.68 -15.91
C ALA A 62 -1.34 -15.46 -14.43
N LEU A 63 -1.62 -16.57 -13.72
CA LEU A 63 -1.85 -16.55 -12.28
C LEU A 63 -0.59 -16.07 -11.53
N GLU A 64 -0.76 -15.06 -10.68
CA GLU A 64 0.28 -14.67 -9.72
C GLU A 64 0.44 -15.78 -8.66
N ARG A 65 1.61 -16.43 -8.63
CA ARG A 65 1.88 -17.57 -7.75
C ARG A 65 3.25 -17.43 -7.07
N PRO A 66 3.39 -16.55 -6.07
CA PRO A 66 4.62 -16.44 -5.28
C PRO A 66 4.82 -17.70 -4.43
N LYS A 67 6.08 -18.13 -4.22
CA LYS A 67 6.43 -19.23 -3.32
C LYS A 67 6.64 -18.67 -1.90
N SER A 68 5.90 -19.19 -0.93
CA SER A 68 6.10 -18.87 0.48
C SER A 68 7.27 -19.67 1.06
N VAL A 69 8.01 -19.07 2.01
CA VAL A 69 9.11 -19.71 2.73
C VAL A 69 8.96 -19.47 4.23
N THR A 70 9.43 -20.43 5.03
CA THR A 70 9.46 -20.29 6.49
C THR A 70 10.78 -19.67 6.94
N THR A 71 10.80 -19.07 8.13
CA THR A 71 12.05 -18.58 8.73
C THR A 71 13.08 -19.70 8.92
N GLU A 72 12.64 -20.92 9.20
CA GLU A 72 13.52 -22.09 9.34
C GLU A 72 14.22 -22.42 8.02
N ALA A 73 13.47 -22.50 6.92
CA ALA A 73 14.05 -22.73 5.59
C ALA A 73 15.08 -21.66 5.23
N VAL A 74 14.79 -20.39 5.54
CA VAL A 74 15.74 -19.29 5.32
C VAL A 74 17.02 -19.46 6.16
N LYS A 75 16.92 -19.92 7.41
CA LYS A 75 18.10 -20.17 8.26
C LYS A 75 18.96 -21.31 7.74
N LEU A 76 18.34 -22.43 7.36
CA LEU A 76 19.06 -23.58 6.80
C LEU A 76 19.78 -23.22 5.50
N TRP A 77 19.14 -22.40 4.66
CA TRP A 77 19.77 -21.87 3.45
C TRP A 77 20.96 -20.97 3.72
N ILE A 78 20.84 -20.01 4.65
CA ILE A 78 21.95 -19.13 5.05
C ILE A 78 23.11 -19.94 5.66
N GLU A 79 22.81 -21.02 6.37
CA GLU A 79 23.81 -21.93 6.94
C GLU A 79 24.42 -22.92 5.93
N GLY A 80 23.97 -22.89 4.66
CA GLY A 80 24.44 -23.80 3.60
C GLY A 80 24.03 -25.26 3.80
N LYS A 81 22.97 -25.51 4.59
CA LYS A 81 22.50 -26.85 4.96
C LYS A 81 21.36 -27.36 4.09
N ASP A 82 20.66 -26.44 3.42
CA ASP A 82 19.55 -26.75 2.52
C ASP A 82 19.44 -25.65 1.45
N GLU A 83 18.70 -25.90 0.38
CA GLU A 83 18.37 -24.89 -0.61
C GLU A 83 17.04 -24.20 -0.25
N ILE A 84 16.96 -22.88 -0.44
CA ILE A 84 15.72 -22.13 -0.20
C ILE A 84 14.67 -22.38 -1.31
N TRP A 85 15.13 -22.86 -2.46
CA TRP A 85 14.31 -23.21 -3.61
C TRP A 85 14.82 -24.53 -4.20
N ASP A 86 13.91 -25.42 -4.61
CA ASP A 86 14.22 -26.50 -5.56
C ASP A 86 14.53 -25.95 -6.95
#